data_AF-A0A355D9I9-F1
#
_entry.id   AF-A0A355D9I9-F1
#
_cell.length_a   1.000
_cell.length_b   1.000
_cell.length_c   1.000
_cell.angle_alpha   90.00
_cell.angle_beta   90.00
_cell.angle_gamma   90.00
#
_symmetry.space_group_name_H-M   'P 1'
#
loop_
_entity.id
_entity.type
_entity.pdbx_description
1 polymer ?
#
loop_
_entity_poly.entity_id
_entity_poly.type
_entity_poly.pdbx_seq_one_letter_code
_entity_poly.pdbx_strand_id
1 'polypeptide(L)'
;MSTQIIIVLVLNFIIAIIGTLAYSVRLVGVRTGKIAITFAVFNILSLVSRTALTFQAPLLTKFVENSTGESDVLNLFKLIIIVSGIATLVGAFLIHTF
;
A
#
# COMPACT_ATOMS: atom_id res chain seq x y z
N MET A 1 1.87 17.63 -13.25
CA MET A 1 1.49 16.64 -12.23
C MET A 1 1.77 17.26 -10.87
N SER A 2 0.73 17.51 -10.07
CA SER A 2 0.91 18.10 -8.73
C SER A 2 1.75 17.16 -7.87
N THR A 3 2.74 17.69 -7.14
CA THR A 3 3.60 16.94 -6.20
C THR A 3 2.81 16.07 -5.22
N GLN A 4 1.59 16.50 -4.90
CA GLN A 4 0.65 15.78 -4.04
C GLN A 4 0.21 14.43 -4.66
N ILE A 5 -0.02 14.38 -5.98
CA ILE A 5 -0.44 13.15 -6.67
C ILE A 5 0.67 12.10 -6.58
N ILE A 6 1.92 12.51 -6.80
CA ILE A 6 3.09 11.63 -6.75
C ILE A 6 3.23 11.03 -5.34
N ILE A 7 3.07 11.85 -4.30
CA ILE A 7 3.11 11.39 -2.91
C ILE A 7 2.00 10.38 -2.64
N VAL A 8 0.75 10.67 -3.04
CA VAL A 8 -0.38 9.73 -2.86
C VAL A 8 -0.11 8.40 -3.56
N LEU A 9 0.45 8.44 -4.77
CA LEU A 9 0.82 7.26 -5.55
C LEU A 9 1.88 6.40 -4.86
N VAL A 10 2.95 7.03 -4.38
CA VAL A 10 4.05 6.35 -3.69
C VAL A 10 3.56 5.75 -2.37
N LEU A 11 2.75 6.48 -1.61
CA LEU A 11 2.12 5.95 -0.39
C LEU A 11 1.24 4.75 -0.73
N ASN A 12 0.42 4.84 -1.79
CA ASN A 12 -0.43 3.74 -2.21
C ASN A 12 0.38 2.48 -2.56
N PHE A 13 1.47 2.66 -3.30
CA PHE A 13 2.37 1.58 -3.67
C PHE A 13 2.98 0.90 -2.44
N ILE A 14 3.46 1.68 -1.46
CA ILE A 14 4.01 1.15 -0.21
C ILE A 14 2.93 0.39 0.58
N ILE A 15 1.73 0.97 0.72
CA ILE A 15 0.60 0.33 1.43
C ILE A 15 0.26 -1.01 0.79
N ALA A 16 0.17 -1.06 -0.55
CA ALA A 16 -0.17 -2.25 -1.31
C ALA A 16 0.92 -3.33 -1.18
N ILE A 17 2.21 -2.99 -1.35
CA ILE A 17 3.33 -3.93 -1.16
C ILE A 17 3.32 -4.51 0.26
N ILE A 18 3.19 -3.66 1.27
CA ILE A 18 3.21 -4.10 2.66
C ILE A 18 2.02 -5.02 2.95
N GLY A 19 0.84 -4.69 2.41
CA GLY A 19 -0.35 -5.54 2.51
C GLY A 19 -0.11 -6.93 1.94
N THR A 20 0.47 -7.02 0.74
CA THR A 20 0.82 -8.30 0.10
C THR A 20 1.89 -9.05 0.89
N LEU A 21 2.94 -8.37 1.34
CA LEU A 21 4.06 -8.98 2.06
C LEU A 21 3.63 -9.50 3.44
N ALA A 22 2.72 -8.80 4.11
CA ALA A 22 2.17 -9.19 5.40
C ALA A 22 1.41 -10.54 5.32
N TYR A 23 0.76 -10.85 4.19
CA TYR A 23 0.16 -12.16 3.96
C TYR A 23 1.20 -13.28 3.89
N SER A 24 2.32 -13.03 3.22
CA SER A 24 3.44 -13.99 3.08
C SER A 24 4.11 -14.30 4.39
N VAL A 25 4.36 -13.27 5.20
CA VAL A 25 4.95 -13.41 6.53
C VAL A 25 4.12 -14.42 7.33
N ARG A 26 2.79 -14.29 7.34
CA ARG A 26 1.89 -15.23 8.05
C ARG A 26 2.03 -16.68 7.54
N LEU A 27 2.22 -16.91 6.24
CA LEU A 27 2.48 -18.23 5.66
C LEU A 27 3.80 -18.85 6.18
N VAL A 28 4.87 -18.05 6.20
CA VAL A 28 6.20 -18.47 6.68
C VAL A 28 6.18 -18.82 8.16
N GLY A 29 5.41 -18.08 8.98
CA GLY A 29 5.27 -18.39 10.41
C GLY A 29 4.63 -19.73 10.72
N VAL A 30 3.68 -20.17 9.88
CA VAL A 30 3.08 -21.51 9.98
C VAL A 30 4.08 -22.59 9.56
N ARG A 31 4.84 -22.36 8.48
CA ARG A 31 5.83 -23.34 7.99
C ARG A 31 7.05 -23.50 8.90
N THR A 32 7.49 -22.44 9.57
CA THR A 32 8.69 -22.45 10.42
C THR A 32 8.40 -22.76 11.90
N GLY A 33 7.12 -22.81 12.30
CA GLY A 33 6.69 -22.97 13.69
C GLY A 33 6.98 -21.76 14.60
N LYS A 34 7.62 -20.69 14.06
CA LYS A 34 7.98 -19.47 14.80
C LYS A 34 6.90 -18.40 14.69
N ILE A 35 5.70 -18.73 15.18
CA ILE A 35 4.49 -17.90 15.03
C ILE A 35 4.67 -16.53 15.72
N ALA A 36 5.27 -16.48 16.91
CA ALA A 36 5.44 -15.24 17.67
C ALA A 36 6.30 -14.18 16.94
N ILE A 37 7.42 -14.61 16.34
CA ILE A 37 8.34 -13.72 15.60
C ILE A 37 7.63 -13.16 14.36
N THR A 38 6.98 -14.05 13.63
CA THR A 38 6.20 -13.72 12.45
C THR A 38 5.08 -12.74 12.76
N PHE A 39 4.41 -12.94 13.90
CA PHE A 39 3.33 -12.07 14.36
C PHE A 39 3.84 -10.66 14.73
N ALA A 40 5.04 -10.55 15.30
CA ALA A 40 5.67 -9.27 15.57
C ALA A 40 5.99 -8.51 14.27
N VAL A 41 6.59 -9.18 13.28
CA VAL A 41 6.87 -8.59 11.95
C VAL A 41 5.59 -8.14 11.26
N PHE A 42 4.55 -8.99 11.27
CA PHE A 42 3.24 -8.65 10.74
C PHE A 42 2.66 -7.38 11.39
N ASN A 43 2.75 -7.25 12.72
CA ASN A 43 2.25 -6.07 13.41
C ASN A 43 3.03 -4.80 13.05
N ILE A 44 4.36 -4.88 12.94
CA ILE A 44 5.19 -3.75 12.53
C ILE A 44 4.83 -3.31 11.10
N LEU A 45 4.75 -4.26 10.16
CA LEU A 45 4.34 -4.00 8.78
C LEU A 45 2.94 -3.38 8.71
N SER A 46 1.97 -3.97 9.42
CA SER A 46 0.60 -3.46 9.50
C SER A 46 0.52 -2.06 10.09
N LEU A 47 1.34 -1.75 11.10
CA LEU A 47 1.40 -0.41 11.69
C LEU A 47 1.87 0.62 10.66
N VAL A 48 2.94 0.34 9.93
CA VAL A 48 3.46 1.24 8.88
C VAL A 48 2.41 1.48 7.79
N SER A 49 1.73 0.42 7.34
CA SER A 49 0.66 0.52 6.34
C SER A 49 -0.49 1.41 6.84
N ARG A 50 -0.92 1.23 8.09
CA ARG A 50 -1.97 2.05 8.71
C ARG A 50 -1.55 3.50 8.88
N THR A 51 -0.31 3.76 9.28
CA THR A 51 0.23 5.12 9.36
C THR A 51 0.23 5.80 8.00
N ALA A 52 0.66 5.10 6.94
CA ALA A 52 0.64 5.62 5.57
C ALA A 52 -0.80 5.91 5.09
N LEU A 53 -1.78 5.06 5.43
CA LEU A 53 -3.21 5.30 5.16
C LEU A 53 -3.72 6.58 5.84
N THR A 54 -3.32 6.83 7.09
CA THR A 54 -3.68 8.06 7.83
C THR A 54 -3.12 9.31 7.17
N PHE A 55 -1.94 9.25 6.55
CA PHE A 55 -1.38 10.36 5.77
C PHE A 55 -2.04 10.50 4.39
N GLN A 56 -2.37 9.38 3.74
CA GLN A 56 -2.97 9.39 2.40
C GLN A 56 -4.38 9.99 2.39
N ALA A 57 -5.20 9.73 3.42
CA ALA A 57 -6.58 10.20 3.48
C ALA A 57 -6.73 11.74 3.36
N PRO A 58 -6.08 12.59 4.19
CA PRO A 58 -6.21 14.04 4.07
C PRO A 58 -5.58 14.60 2.79
N LEU A 59 -4.51 13.98 2.29
CA LEU A 59 -3.87 14.37 1.03
C LEU A 59 -4.79 14.12 -0.17
N LEU A 60 -5.49 12.98 -0.17
CA LEU A 60 -6.47 12.63 -1.18
C LEU A 60 -7.68 13.56 -1.13
N THR A 61 -8.20 13.85 0.06
CA THR A 61 -9.30 14.82 0.23
C THR A 61 -8.92 16.19 -0.32
N LYS A 62 -7.73 16.71 0.02
CA LYS A 62 -7.24 18.01 -0.49
C LYS A 62 -7.09 18.02 -2.01
N PHE A 63 -6.68 16.88 -2.59
CA PHE A 63 -6.57 16.76 -4.04
C PHE A 63 -7.95 16.83 -4.72
N VAL A 64 -8.94 16.12 -4.18
CA VAL A 64 -10.32 16.13 -4.71
C VAL A 64 -10.96 17.50 -4.55
N GLU A 65 -10.76 18.18 -3.40
CA GLU A 65 -11.25 19.55 -3.19
C GLU A 65 -10.67 20.56 -4.18
N ASN A 66 -9.38 20.43 -4.51
CA ASN A 66 -8.69 21.35 -5.40
C ASN A 66 -8.92 21.05 -6.89
N SER A 67 -9.42 19.86 -7.22
CA SER A 67 -9.67 19.40 -8.59
C SER A 67 -11.17 19.41 -8.87
N THR A 68 -11.66 20.50 -9.46
CA THR A 68 -13.10 20.69 -9.77
C THR A 68 -13.58 19.86 -10.98
N GLY A 69 -12.67 19.21 -11.71
CA GLY A 69 -12.99 18.38 -12.87
C GLY A 69 -13.21 16.91 -12.53
N GLU A 70 -14.40 16.39 -12.83
CA GLU A 70 -14.77 14.97 -12.62
C GLU A 70 -13.80 14.00 -13.33
N SER A 71 -13.26 14.41 -14.48
CA SER A 71 -12.31 13.64 -15.28
C SER A 71 -10.93 13.47 -14.61
N ASP A 72 -10.46 14.48 -13.88
CA ASP A 72 -9.12 14.46 -13.28
C ASP A 72 -9.11 13.59 -12.01
N VAL A 73 -10.21 13.64 -11.24
CA VAL A 73 -10.43 12.75 -10.09
C VAL A 73 -10.56 11.29 -10.57
N LEU A 74 -11.34 11.03 -11.63
CA LEU A 74 -11.48 9.69 -12.19
C LEU A 74 -10.13 9.13 -12.67
N ASN A 75 -9.31 9.98 -13.32
CA ASN A 75 -7.99 9.57 -13.79
C ASN A 75 -7.05 9.23 -12.63
N LEU A 76 -7.08 10.00 -11.54
CA LEU A 76 -6.31 9.70 -10.33
C LEU A 76 -6.71 8.35 -9.72
N PHE A 77 -8.00 8.07 -9.55
CA PHE A 77 -8.46 6.79 -8.99
C PHE A 77 -8.08 5.61 -9.88
N LYS A 78 -8.20 5.74 -11.21
CA LYS A 78 -7.72 4.71 -12.15
C LYS A 78 -6.23 4.44 -11.97
N LEU A 79 -5.43 5.50 -11.83
CA LEU A 79 -3.99 5.39 -11.65
C LEU A 79 -3.63 4.73 -10.32
N ILE A 80 -4.34 5.05 -9.24
CA ILE A 80 -4.22 4.39 -7.93
C ILE A 80 -4.47 2.88 -8.04
N ILE A 81 -5.53 2.48 -8.73
CA ILE A 81 -5.86 1.05 -8.91
C ILE A 81 -4.77 0.33 -9.71
N ILE A 82 -4.29 0.93 -10.81
CA ILE A 82 -3.21 0.36 -11.64
C ILE A 82 -1.93 0.21 -10.82
N VAL A 83 -1.54 1.23 -10.06
CA VAL A 83 -0.34 1.22 -9.21
C VAL A 83 -0.45 0.19 -8.10
N SER A 84 -1.61 0.06 -7.46
CA SER A 84 -1.87 -0.99 -6.47
C SER A 84 -1.77 -2.40 -7.08
N GLY A 85 -2.25 -2.58 -8.31
CA GLY A 85 -2.07 -3.83 -9.06
C GLY A 85 -0.60 -4.18 -9.32
N ILE A 86 0.18 -3.21 -9.80
CA ILE A 86 1.63 -3.37 -10.03
C ILE A 86 2.35 -3.64 -8.70
N ALA A 87 2.02 -2.90 -7.64
CA ALA A 87 2.55 -3.11 -6.29
C ALA A 87 2.30 -4.53 -5.80
N THR A 88 1.10 -5.06 -6.02
CA THR A 88 0.73 -6.42 -5.63
C THR A 88 1.51 -7.46 -6.43
N LEU A 89 1.73 -7.25 -7.72
CA LEU A 89 2.57 -8.10 -8.57
C LEU A 89 4.03 -8.13 -8.10
N VAL A 90 4.59 -6.96 -7.81
CA VAL A 90 5.95 -6.83 -7.26
C VAL A 90 6.03 -7.51 -5.89
N GLY A 91 5.04 -7.26 -5.03
CA GLY A 91 4.92 -7.90 -3.73
C GLY A 91 4.87 -9.42 -3.86
N ALA A 92 4.06 -9.95 -4.80
CA ALA A 92 3.93 -11.37 -5.10
C ALA A 92 5.25 -12.02 -5.53
N PHE A 93 6.03 -11.33 -6.37
CA PHE A 93 7.37 -11.80 -6.75
C PHE A 93 8.32 -11.85 -5.55
N LEU A 94 8.23 -10.84 -4.67
CA LEU A 94 9.05 -10.76 -3.46
C LEU A 94 8.69 -11.85 -2.43
N ILE A 95 7.45 -12.37 -2.43
CA ILE A 95 7.02 -13.50 -1.58
C ILE A 95 7.93 -14.71 -1.77
N HIS A 96 8.36 -14.99 -2.99
CA HIS A 96 9.20 -16.15 -3.26
C HIS A 96 10.59 -16.04 -2.61
N THR A 97 11.00 -14.83 -2.19
CA THR A 97 12.29 -14.59 -1.53
C THR A 97 12.24 -14.80 0.00
N PHE A 98 11.04 -14.83 0.61
CA PHE A 98 10.85 -14.94 2.07
C PHE A 98 10.26 -16.28 2.50
#